data_AF-A0A379SMA3-F1
#
_entry.id   AF-A0A379SMA3-F1
#
_cell.length_a   1.000
_cell.length_b   1.000
_cell.length_c   1.000
_cell.angle_alpha   90.00
_cell.angle_beta   90.00
_cell.angle_gamma   90.00
#
_symmetry.space_group_name_H-M   'P 1'
#
loop_
_entity.id
_entity.type
_entity.pdbx_description
1 polymer ?
#
loop_
_entity_poly.entity_id
_entity_poly.type
_entity_poly.pdbx_seq_one_letter_code
_entity_poly.pdbx_strand_id
1 'polypeptide(L)'
;MKKKNSTPTPHDATFRQFLTQPDIARDFMEIHLPAELRAVCDLSTLKLESGSFVEDDLRQYFSDVLYSLKTTAGDGYIHVLVEHQSTPDKHMAFRLIRYAVAAMQRHLEAGHKKLPLVIPVLFYTGKRSPYPYSTRWLDEFDDPGLAGKLYSSAFPLVDVTVIPDDEIAGHRSMAALTLLQKHIHQRDLAELVDRLAPILLTGLLVFIAGDIAGTLYSAGRRNIRRQSLCTRTGTACAATRRRTYDHRTTTRTKGY
;
A
#
# COMPACT_ATOMS: atom_id res chain seq x y z
N MET A 1 11.47 -15.48 2.27
CA MET A 1 12.55 -15.66 3.25
C MET A 1 11.93 -15.77 4.63
N LYS A 2 12.06 -16.91 5.32
CA LYS A 2 11.64 -17.03 6.73
C LYS A 2 12.55 -16.14 7.58
N LYS A 3 12.00 -15.07 8.18
CA LYS A 3 12.76 -14.25 9.14
C LYS A 3 13.08 -15.09 10.37
N LYS A 4 14.33 -15.02 10.84
CA LYS A 4 14.78 -15.65 12.08
C LYS A 4 14.01 -15.02 13.25
N ASN A 5 13.31 -15.84 14.01
CA ASN A 5 12.81 -15.47 15.34
C ASN A 5 14.03 -15.11 16.20
N SER A 6 14.20 -13.84 16.53
CA SER A 6 15.21 -13.40 17.51
C SER A 6 14.65 -13.65 18.90
N THR A 7 15.21 -14.62 19.61
CA THR A 7 14.91 -14.83 21.03
C THR A 7 15.32 -13.56 21.80
N PRO A 8 14.47 -13.01 22.69
CA PRO A 8 14.83 -11.84 23.50
C PRO A 8 16.13 -12.10 24.25
N THR A 9 17.08 -11.18 24.20
CA THR A 9 18.30 -11.33 25.00
C THR A 9 17.97 -11.09 26.47
N PRO A 10 18.73 -11.65 27.43
CA PRO A 10 18.51 -11.40 28.86
C PRO A 10 18.48 -9.91 29.24
N HIS A 11 19.24 -9.07 28.51
CA HIS A 11 19.23 -7.63 28.68
C HIS A 11 17.92 -6.98 28.24
N ASP A 12 17.35 -7.41 27.11
CA ASP A 12 16.06 -6.91 26.61
C ASP A 12 14.93 -7.27 27.59
N ALA A 13 14.95 -8.51 28.11
CA ALA A 13 13.98 -8.96 29.12
C ALA A 13 14.10 -8.17 30.44
N THR A 14 15.32 -7.86 30.87
CA THR A 14 15.57 -7.06 32.08
C THR A 14 15.06 -5.62 31.91
N PHE A 15 15.38 -4.99 30.78
CA PHE A 15 14.91 -3.64 30.47
C PHE A 15 13.38 -3.56 30.50
N ARG A 16 12.72 -4.51 29.82
CA ARG A 16 11.27 -4.60 29.80
C ARG A 16 10.69 -4.80 31.20
N GLN A 17 11.29 -5.64 32.03
CA GLN A 17 10.82 -5.87 33.40
C GLN A 17 10.92 -4.62 34.28
N PHE A 18 11.96 -3.80 34.12
CA PHE A 18 12.07 -2.54 34.86
C PHE A 18 11.06 -1.51 34.35
N LEU A 19 10.93 -1.35 33.02
CA LEU A 19 10.03 -0.37 32.45
C LEU A 19 8.54 -0.69 32.58
N THR A 20 8.14 -1.90 32.99
CA THR A 20 6.75 -2.16 33.38
C THR A 20 6.39 -1.60 34.76
N GLN A 21 7.38 -1.20 35.57
CA GLN A 21 7.15 -0.54 36.85
C GLN A 21 6.81 0.95 36.62
N PRO A 22 5.63 1.43 37.06
CA PRO A 22 5.18 2.80 36.79
C PRO A 22 6.14 3.89 37.27
N ASP A 23 6.80 3.70 38.41
CA ASP A 23 7.74 4.70 38.95
C ASP A 23 8.99 4.82 38.08
N ILE A 24 9.54 3.70 37.62
CA ILE A 24 10.70 3.69 36.70
C ILE A 24 10.31 4.28 35.35
N ALA A 25 9.12 3.96 34.84
CA ALA A 25 8.60 4.54 33.61
C ALA A 25 8.38 6.07 33.74
N ARG A 26 7.95 6.54 34.92
CA ARG A 26 7.83 7.97 35.22
C ARG A 26 9.19 8.64 35.17
N ASP A 27 10.17 8.14 35.91
CA ASP A 27 11.54 8.67 35.92
C ASP A 27 12.12 8.69 34.50
N PHE A 28 11.94 7.61 33.74
CA PHE A 28 12.35 7.51 32.35
C PHE A 28 11.77 8.65 31.49
N MET A 29 10.46 8.88 31.60
CA MET A 29 9.79 9.94 30.85
C MET A 29 10.19 11.34 31.31
N GLU A 30 10.38 11.55 32.62
CA GLU A 30 10.83 12.83 33.17
C GLU A 30 12.22 13.22 32.68
N ILE A 31 13.13 12.24 32.59
CA ILE A 31 14.53 12.44 32.21
C ILE A 31 14.68 12.54 30.68
N HIS A 32 13.99 11.70 29.92
CA HIS A 32 14.31 11.49 28.50
C HIS A 32 13.33 12.10 27.50
N LEU A 33 12.10 12.46 27.90
CA LEU A 33 11.20 13.14 26.97
C LEU A 33 11.66 14.59 26.73
N PRO A 34 11.62 15.06 25.46
CA PRO A 34 11.81 16.48 25.15
C PRO A 34 10.85 17.35 25.97
N ALA A 35 11.33 18.52 26.43
CA ALA A 35 10.58 19.39 27.34
C ALA A 35 9.18 19.76 26.81
N GLU A 36 9.05 19.99 25.51
CA GLU A 36 7.78 20.33 24.84
C GLU A 36 6.77 19.18 24.92
N LEU A 37 7.22 17.94 24.69
CA LEU A 37 6.37 16.75 24.79
C LEU A 37 6.05 16.42 26.25
N ARG A 38 7.00 16.60 27.16
CA ARG A 38 6.78 16.40 28.60
C ARG A 38 5.76 17.39 29.16
N ALA A 39 5.76 18.64 28.69
CA ALA A 39 4.85 19.68 29.18
C ALA A 39 3.36 19.39 28.92
N VAL A 40 3.05 18.55 27.93
CA VAL A 40 1.67 18.15 27.62
C VAL A 40 1.26 16.84 28.31
N CYS A 41 2.16 16.16 29.01
CA CYS A 41 1.94 14.88 29.68
C CYS A 41 1.63 15.04 31.17
N ASP A 42 0.55 14.44 31.66
CA ASP A 42 0.33 14.23 33.10
C ASP A 42 0.90 12.87 33.54
N LEU A 43 2.17 12.87 33.93
CA LEU A 43 2.91 11.66 34.34
C LEU A 43 2.38 11.02 35.64
N SER A 44 1.51 11.69 36.39
CA SER A 44 0.85 11.09 37.56
C SER A 44 -0.20 10.04 37.17
N THR A 45 -0.67 10.09 35.92
CA THR A 45 -1.75 9.24 35.39
C THR A 45 -1.26 8.05 34.57
N LEU A 46 0.04 7.73 34.66
CA LEU A 46 0.68 6.64 33.93
C LEU A 46 -0.03 5.31 34.18
N LYS A 47 -0.49 4.68 33.09
CA LYS A 47 -1.12 3.37 33.10
C LYS A 47 -0.48 2.49 32.04
N LEU A 48 0.03 1.34 32.47
CA LEU A 48 0.59 0.33 31.56
C LEU A 48 -0.54 -0.29 30.74
N GLU A 49 -0.41 -0.27 29.40
CA GLU A 49 -1.37 -0.89 28.49
C GLU A 49 -0.91 -2.31 28.12
N SER A 50 -1.86 -3.24 28.07
CA SER A 50 -1.55 -4.65 27.79
C SER A 50 -1.20 -4.87 26.31
N GLY A 51 -0.04 -5.49 26.08
CA GLY A 51 0.51 -5.77 24.74
C GLY A 51 -0.10 -6.99 24.03
N SER A 52 -1.27 -7.48 24.43
CA SER A 52 -1.88 -8.73 23.92
C SER A 52 -2.47 -8.63 22.51
N PHE A 53 -2.11 -7.62 21.73
CA PHE A 53 -3.04 -7.06 20.74
C PHE A 53 -2.40 -6.67 19.44
N VAL A 54 -2.11 -7.72 18.70
CA VAL A 54 -1.29 -7.64 17.52
C VAL A 54 -1.75 -8.70 16.55
N GLU A 55 -1.99 -8.31 15.30
CA GLU A 55 -2.15 -9.23 14.17
C GLU A 55 -1.09 -10.35 14.25
N ASP A 56 -1.46 -11.59 13.95
CA ASP A 56 -0.57 -12.75 14.18
C ASP A 56 0.86 -12.60 13.58
N ASP A 57 1.02 -11.79 12.51
CA ASP A 57 2.30 -11.50 11.86
C ASP A 57 3.17 -10.43 12.56
N LEU A 58 2.52 -9.58 13.36
CA LEU A 58 3.12 -8.42 13.99
C LEU A 58 3.59 -8.77 15.43
N ARG A 59 3.04 -9.84 16.06
CA ARG A 59 3.22 -10.23 17.48
C ARG A 59 4.67 -10.38 17.92
N GLN A 60 5.55 -10.75 17.01
CA GLN A 60 6.97 -10.96 17.29
C GLN A 60 7.79 -9.67 17.42
N TYR A 61 7.21 -8.52 17.12
CA TYR A 61 7.94 -7.26 17.02
C TYR A 61 7.44 -6.18 18.00
N PHE A 62 6.43 -6.46 18.84
CA PHE A 62 5.74 -5.39 19.57
C PHE A 62 6.64 -4.75 20.61
N SER A 63 6.55 -3.41 20.62
CA SER A 63 7.16 -2.53 21.61
C SER A 63 7.19 -3.15 22.99
N ASP A 64 8.36 -3.10 23.60
CA ASP A 64 8.59 -3.69 24.92
C ASP A 64 7.55 -3.20 25.94
N VAL A 65 7.20 -1.92 25.88
CA VAL A 65 6.28 -1.26 26.82
C VAL A 65 5.48 -0.11 26.15
N LEU A 66 4.17 -0.06 26.42
CA LEU A 66 3.26 1.02 26.04
C LEU A 66 2.54 1.56 27.28
N TYR A 67 2.65 2.85 27.52
CA TYR A 67 1.89 3.54 28.56
C TYR A 67 0.82 4.43 27.97
N SER A 68 -0.33 4.53 28.63
CA SER A 68 -1.29 5.61 28.46
C SER A 68 -1.20 6.59 29.61
N LEU A 69 -1.46 7.86 29.32
CA LEU A 69 -1.51 8.93 30.29
C LEU A 69 -2.41 10.05 29.75
N LYS A 70 -2.92 10.89 30.65
CA LYS A 70 -3.74 12.05 30.28
C LYS A 70 -2.89 13.22 29.81
N THR A 71 -3.51 14.10 29.05
CA THR A 71 -2.93 15.41 28.74
C THR A 71 -3.14 16.39 29.88
N THR A 72 -2.23 17.34 30.05
CA THR A 72 -2.40 18.45 31.01
C THR A 72 -3.59 19.36 30.68
N ALA A 73 -4.09 19.31 29.44
CA ALA A 73 -5.21 20.11 28.95
C ALA A 73 -6.59 19.41 29.00
N GLY A 74 -6.70 18.20 29.58
CA GLY A 74 -7.98 17.49 29.76
C GLY A 74 -8.01 16.05 29.23
N ASP A 75 -9.18 15.60 28.75
CA ASP A 75 -9.52 14.19 28.42
C ASP A 75 -8.79 13.58 27.20
N GLY A 76 -7.72 14.21 26.72
CA GLY A 76 -6.83 13.63 25.72
C GLY A 76 -5.93 12.56 26.31
N TYR A 77 -5.62 11.54 25.51
CA TYR A 77 -4.65 10.50 25.87
C TYR A 77 -3.36 10.69 25.07
N ILE A 78 -2.23 10.57 25.77
CA ILE A 78 -0.91 10.40 25.17
C ILE A 78 -0.51 8.96 25.40
N HIS A 79 0.10 8.35 24.39
CA HIS A 79 0.77 7.08 24.52
C HIS A 79 2.26 7.25 24.40
N VAL A 80 3.02 6.67 25.32
CA VAL A 80 4.49 6.59 25.21
C VAL A 80 4.86 5.15 24.91
N LEU A 81 5.50 4.98 23.76
CA LEU A 81 5.90 3.69 23.22
C LEU A 81 7.41 3.58 23.31
N VAL A 82 7.92 2.64 24.11
CA VAL A 82 9.36 2.47 24.32
C VAL A 82 9.83 1.18 23.64
N GLU A 83 10.84 1.32 22.78
CA GLU A 83 11.50 0.21 22.09
C GLU A 83 12.96 0.12 22.54
N HIS A 84 13.39 -1.03 23.03
CA HIS A 84 14.80 -1.31 23.31
C HIS A 84 15.51 -1.87 22.08
N GLN A 85 16.73 -1.38 21.81
CA GLN A 85 17.60 -1.97 20.81
C GLN A 85 19.05 -2.10 21.26
N SER A 86 19.58 -3.32 21.18
CA SER A 86 21.01 -3.62 21.34
C SER A 86 21.78 -3.69 20.01
N THR A 87 21.09 -3.92 18.89
CA THR A 87 21.67 -3.90 17.54
C THR A 87 20.97 -2.83 16.71
N PRO A 88 21.71 -1.92 16.06
CA PRO A 88 21.08 -0.83 15.31
C PRO A 88 20.39 -1.37 14.05
N ASP A 89 19.13 -1.01 13.85
CA ASP A 89 18.36 -1.30 12.64
C ASP A 89 18.19 -0.05 11.77
N LYS A 90 18.51 -0.17 10.48
CA LYS A 90 18.37 0.92 9.50
C LYS A 90 16.92 1.41 9.36
N HIS A 91 15.94 0.51 9.52
CA HIS A 91 14.51 0.80 9.35
C HIS A 91 13.77 1.00 10.68
N MET A 92 14.49 1.34 11.74
CA MET A 92 13.91 1.52 13.07
C MET A 92 12.89 2.66 13.10
N ALA A 93 13.15 3.77 12.41
CA ALA A 93 12.24 4.91 12.39
C ALA A 93 10.88 4.54 11.75
N PHE A 94 10.88 3.85 10.61
CA PHE A 94 9.66 3.34 9.99
C PHE A 94 8.93 2.32 10.86
N ARG A 95 9.66 1.50 11.60
CA ARG A 95 9.07 0.53 12.53
C ARG A 95 8.41 1.21 13.74
N LEU A 96 9.01 2.27 14.29
CA LEU A 96 8.38 3.08 15.35
C LEU A 96 7.07 3.75 14.90
N ILE A 97 7.03 4.35 13.70
CA ILE A 97 5.79 4.98 13.21
C ILE A 97 4.70 3.92 12.96
N ARG A 98 5.06 2.72 12.50
CA ARG A 98 4.10 1.61 12.40
C ARG A 98 3.48 1.24 13.74
N TYR A 99 4.28 1.21 14.81
CA TYR A 99 3.77 0.94 16.16
C TYR A 99 2.89 2.07 16.67
N ALA A 100 3.27 3.32 16.41
CA ALA A 100 2.46 4.48 16.75
C ALA A 100 1.10 4.44 16.05
N VAL A 101 1.06 4.15 14.75
CA VAL A 101 -0.19 4.00 13.97
C VAL A 101 -1.03 2.83 14.49
N ALA A 102 -0.41 1.70 14.86
CA ALA A 102 -1.13 0.59 15.47
C ALA A 102 -1.77 0.99 16.81
N ALA A 103 -1.05 1.71 17.68
CA ALA A 103 -1.62 2.21 18.94
C ALA A 103 -2.78 3.20 18.71
N MET A 104 -2.64 4.09 17.72
CA MET A 104 -3.70 5.00 17.27
C MET A 104 -4.95 4.26 16.81
N GLN A 105 -4.78 3.22 15.98
CA GLN A 105 -5.88 2.39 15.50
C GLN A 105 -6.62 1.71 16.65
N ARG A 106 -5.90 1.13 17.61
CA ARG A 106 -6.47 0.47 18.81
C ARG A 106 -7.30 1.44 19.65
N HIS A 107 -6.85 2.68 19.76
CA HIS A 107 -7.59 3.72 20.47
C HIS A 107 -8.95 3.96 19.81
N LEU A 108 -9.03 4.00 18.47
CA LEU A 108 -10.32 4.11 17.77
C LEU A 108 -11.19 2.86 17.97
N GLU A 109 -10.60 1.67 17.90
CA GLU A 109 -11.31 0.40 18.12
C GLU A 109 -11.88 0.25 19.53
N ALA A 110 -11.26 0.88 20.53
CA ALA A 110 -11.78 0.97 21.89
C ALA A 110 -12.99 1.92 22.03
N GLY A 111 -13.46 2.53 20.92
CA GLY A 111 -14.64 3.39 20.87
C GLY A 111 -14.34 4.88 21.03
N HIS A 112 -13.07 5.28 21.08
CA HIS A 112 -12.71 6.69 21.12
C HIS A 112 -12.91 7.36 19.75
N LYS A 113 -13.31 8.63 19.75
CA LYS A 113 -13.70 9.37 18.53
C LYS A 113 -12.55 10.12 17.86
N LYS A 114 -11.42 10.29 18.55
CA LYS A 114 -10.25 11.06 18.08
C LYS A 114 -9.00 10.23 18.30
N LEU A 115 -7.95 10.52 17.53
CA LEU A 115 -6.65 9.87 17.72
C LEU A 115 -5.94 10.39 18.99
N PRO A 116 -5.20 9.51 19.69
CA PRO A 116 -4.27 9.92 20.73
C PRO A 116 -2.96 10.41 20.10
N LEU A 117 -2.21 11.25 20.81
CA LEU A 117 -0.82 11.50 20.43
C LEU A 117 0.03 10.31 20.88
N VAL A 118 0.82 9.73 19.99
CA VAL A 118 1.74 8.64 20.34
C VAL A 118 3.18 9.11 20.18
N ILE A 119 3.95 9.03 21.26
CA ILE A 119 5.36 9.42 21.35
C ILE A 119 6.20 8.14 21.29
N PRO A 120 6.78 7.79 20.13
CA PRO A 120 7.74 6.71 20.05
C PRO A 120 9.10 7.15 20.62
N VAL A 121 9.66 6.31 21.48
CA VAL A 121 10.97 6.51 22.12
C VAL A 121 11.83 5.27 21.83
N LEU A 122 12.99 5.50 21.21
CA LEU A 122 14.00 4.47 21.01
C LEU A 122 15.03 4.52 22.15
N PHE A 123 15.11 3.44 22.92
CA PHE A 123 16.15 3.25 23.90
C PHE A 123 17.26 2.35 23.32
N TYR A 124 18.38 2.98 22.96
CA TYR A 124 19.48 2.29 22.29
C TYR A 124 20.66 2.01 23.23
N THR A 125 21.05 0.74 23.37
CA THR A 125 22.23 0.31 24.15
C THR A 125 23.11 -0.63 23.34
N GLY A 126 23.41 -0.27 22.10
CA GLY A 126 24.23 -1.10 21.22
C GLY A 126 25.71 -0.76 21.23
N LYS A 127 26.52 -1.71 20.73
CA LYS A 127 28.00 -1.56 20.65
C LYS A 127 28.43 -0.45 19.68
N ARG A 128 27.63 -0.16 18.65
CA ARG A 128 27.93 0.87 17.66
C ARG A 128 27.40 2.21 18.17
N SER A 129 28.29 3.09 18.61
CA SER A 129 27.94 4.40 19.16
C SER A 129 28.60 5.53 18.37
N PRO A 130 27.90 6.66 18.10
CA PRO A 130 26.48 6.90 18.39
C PRO A 130 25.55 6.05 17.50
N TYR A 131 24.24 6.07 17.79
CA TYR A 131 23.25 5.38 16.95
C TYR A 131 23.38 5.86 15.49
N PRO A 132 23.54 4.96 14.51
CA PRO A 132 24.05 5.34 13.20
C PRO A 132 22.98 5.68 12.14
N TYR A 133 21.69 5.57 12.46
CA TYR A 133 20.60 5.74 11.50
C TYR A 133 19.66 6.88 11.92
N SER A 134 18.90 7.41 10.96
CA SER A 134 17.93 8.46 11.25
C SER A 134 16.80 7.93 12.14
N THR A 135 16.32 8.77 13.06
CA THR A 135 15.11 8.53 13.85
C THR A 135 13.87 9.18 13.24
N ARG A 136 14.01 9.90 12.11
CA ARG A 136 12.91 10.48 11.35
C ARG A 136 12.55 9.55 10.19
N TRP A 137 11.37 8.93 10.27
CA TRP A 137 10.94 7.91 9.30
C TRP A 137 10.83 8.44 7.86
N LEU A 138 10.62 9.75 7.67
CA LEU A 138 10.60 10.40 6.35
C LEU A 138 11.97 10.38 5.64
N ASP A 139 13.07 10.15 6.37
CA ASP A 139 14.41 10.03 5.77
C ASP A 139 14.63 8.69 5.07
N GLU A 140 13.67 7.76 5.17
CA GLU A 140 13.73 6.47 4.48
C GLU A 140 13.23 6.55 3.02
N PHE A 141 12.67 7.68 2.59
CA PHE A 141 12.28 7.92 1.21
C PHE A 141 13.44 8.47 0.39
N ASP A 142 13.45 8.18 -0.92
CA ASP A 142 14.43 8.75 -1.86
C ASP A 142 14.33 10.29 -1.93
N ASP A 143 13.13 10.85 -1.75
CA ASP A 143 12.87 12.28 -1.61
C ASP A 143 12.11 12.58 -0.29
N PRO A 144 12.84 12.86 0.81
CA PRO A 144 12.24 13.20 2.09
C PRO A 144 11.40 14.49 2.07
N GLY A 145 11.71 15.42 1.16
CA GLY A 145 10.99 16.69 1.03
C GLY A 145 9.60 16.49 0.44
N LEU A 146 9.50 15.67 -0.61
CA LEU A 146 8.22 15.25 -1.17
C LEU A 146 7.41 14.42 -0.18
N ALA A 147 8.05 13.47 0.51
CA ALA A 147 7.38 12.66 1.54
C ALA A 147 6.83 13.53 2.67
N GLY A 148 7.60 14.51 3.16
CA GLY A 148 7.15 15.47 4.16
C GLY A 148 5.89 16.20 3.72
N LYS A 149 5.88 16.77 2.51
CA LYS A 149 4.71 17.45 1.95
C LYS A 149 3.49 16.52 1.84
N LEU A 150 3.68 15.30 1.35
CA LEU A 150 2.59 14.33 1.15
C LEU A 150 1.96 13.90 2.47
N TYR A 151 2.77 13.60 3.48
CA TYR A 151 2.30 13.04 4.75
C TYR A 151 1.95 14.09 5.81
N SER A 152 2.24 15.37 5.58
CA SER A 152 1.81 16.48 6.44
C SER A 152 0.63 17.29 5.86
N SER A 153 0.16 16.96 4.65
CA SER A 153 -0.94 17.67 3.98
C SER A 153 -2.20 16.80 3.91
N ALA A 154 -3.33 17.42 3.56
CA ALA A 154 -4.54 16.67 3.23
C ALA A 154 -4.26 15.72 2.05
N PHE A 155 -4.72 14.47 2.17
CA PHE A 155 -4.64 13.52 1.07
C PHE A 155 -5.55 13.95 -0.09
N PRO A 156 -5.16 13.67 -1.35
CA PRO A 156 -6.00 13.95 -2.50
C PRO A 156 -7.31 13.17 -2.41
N LEU A 157 -8.44 13.88 -2.43
CA LEU A 157 -9.79 13.31 -2.48
C LEU A 157 -10.34 13.46 -3.90
N VAL A 158 -10.74 12.34 -4.51
CA VAL A 158 -11.51 12.34 -5.76
C VAL A 158 -12.98 12.09 -5.40
N ASP A 159 -13.72 13.18 -5.18
CA ASP A 159 -15.15 13.12 -4.88
C ASP A 159 -15.97 13.13 -6.16
N VAL A 160 -16.30 11.93 -6.65
CA VAL A 160 -17.08 11.76 -7.89
C VAL A 160 -18.51 12.30 -7.76
N THR A 161 -19.04 12.45 -6.54
CA THR A 161 -20.43 12.88 -6.34
C THR A 161 -20.68 14.31 -6.78
N VAL A 162 -19.64 15.15 -6.75
CA VAL A 162 -19.72 16.58 -7.14
C VAL A 162 -19.27 16.86 -8.57
N ILE A 163 -18.67 15.89 -9.25
CA ILE A 163 -18.20 16.06 -10.64
C ILE A 163 -19.39 15.94 -11.59
N PRO A 164 -19.68 16.94 -12.44
CA PRO A 164 -20.74 16.85 -13.46
C PRO A 164 -20.55 15.66 -14.42
N ASP A 165 -21.65 15.06 -14.89
CA ASP A 165 -21.58 13.86 -15.73
C ASP A 165 -20.92 14.10 -17.09
N ASP A 166 -21.09 15.29 -17.64
CA ASP A 166 -20.45 15.75 -18.87
C ASP A 166 -18.93 15.89 -18.70
N GLU A 167 -18.46 16.31 -17.52
CA GLU A 167 -17.04 16.31 -17.18
C GLU A 167 -16.52 14.87 -17.02
N ILE A 168 -17.30 13.99 -16.38
CA ILE A 168 -16.96 12.57 -16.23
C ILE A 168 -16.85 11.88 -17.60
N ALA A 169 -17.69 12.23 -18.58
CA ALA A 169 -17.60 11.70 -19.94
C ALA A 169 -16.22 11.98 -20.59
N GLY A 170 -15.51 13.01 -20.12
CA GLY A 170 -14.15 13.35 -20.51
C GLY A 170 -13.05 12.51 -19.85
N HIS A 171 -13.35 11.66 -18.86
CA HIS A 171 -12.39 10.85 -18.10
C HIS A 171 -11.76 9.69 -18.90
N ARG A 172 -11.86 9.71 -20.24
CA ARG A 172 -11.30 8.70 -21.15
C ARG A 172 -11.72 7.29 -20.72
N SER A 173 -10.77 6.37 -20.55
CA SER A 173 -11.03 4.98 -20.16
C SER A 173 -11.69 4.82 -18.79
N MET A 174 -11.68 5.84 -17.92
CA MET A 174 -12.32 5.79 -16.60
C MET A 174 -13.78 6.25 -16.61
N ALA A 175 -14.25 6.93 -17.66
CA ALA A 175 -15.56 7.57 -17.70
C ALA A 175 -16.72 6.62 -17.35
N ALA A 176 -16.74 5.42 -17.93
CA ALA A 176 -17.78 4.42 -17.66
C ALA A 176 -17.78 3.95 -16.20
N LEU A 177 -16.60 3.64 -15.64
CA LEU A 177 -16.48 3.22 -14.24
C LEU A 177 -16.88 4.37 -13.30
N THR A 178 -16.46 5.59 -13.60
CA THR A 178 -16.77 6.77 -12.78
C THR A 178 -18.27 7.06 -12.77
N LEU A 179 -18.96 7.06 -13.93
CA LEU A 179 -20.41 7.24 -13.98
C LEU A 179 -21.17 6.11 -13.28
N LEU A 180 -20.72 4.86 -13.43
CA LEU A 180 -21.31 3.73 -12.74
C LEU A 180 -21.19 3.86 -11.22
N GLN A 181 -20.01 4.21 -10.72
CA GLN A 181 -19.78 4.42 -9.29
C GLN A 181 -20.60 5.61 -8.75
N LYS A 182 -20.69 6.71 -9.51
CA LYS A 182 -21.49 7.88 -9.14
C LYS A 182 -22.96 7.54 -8.89
N HIS A 183 -23.51 6.67 -9.73
CA HIS A 183 -24.95 6.36 -9.76
C HIS A 183 -25.29 5.01 -9.14
N ILE A 184 -24.36 4.34 -8.44
CA ILE A 184 -24.55 2.98 -7.90
C ILE A 184 -25.73 2.86 -6.93
N HIS A 185 -26.13 3.97 -6.30
CA HIS A 185 -27.27 4.03 -5.38
C HIS A 185 -28.57 4.55 -6.02
N GLN A 186 -28.57 4.91 -7.30
CA GLN A 186 -29.79 5.28 -8.01
C GLN A 186 -30.64 4.04 -8.30
N ARG A 187 -31.93 4.13 -8.00
CA ARG A 187 -32.88 3.02 -8.20
C ARG A 187 -33.31 2.88 -9.67
N ASP A 188 -33.24 3.96 -10.43
CA ASP A 188 -33.60 3.97 -11.84
C ASP A 188 -32.34 3.91 -12.71
N LEU A 189 -32.03 2.71 -13.19
CA LEU A 189 -30.88 2.45 -14.06
C LEU A 189 -31.14 2.88 -15.51
N ALA A 190 -32.37 3.23 -15.90
CA ALA A 190 -32.68 3.59 -17.29
C ALA A 190 -31.97 4.88 -17.71
N GLU A 191 -31.98 5.91 -16.86
CA GLU A 191 -31.23 7.17 -17.12
C GLU A 191 -29.71 6.95 -17.17
N LEU A 192 -29.20 5.94 -16.47
CA LEU A 192 -27.78 5.60 -16.48
C LEU A 192 -27.36 4.90 -17.78
N VAL A 193 -28.23 4.05 -18.34
CA VAL A 193 -27.98 3.35 -19.61
C VAL A 193 -27.80 4.35 -20.76
N ASP A 194 -28.64 5.38 -20.84
CA ASP A 194 -28.55 6.41 -21.89
C ASP A 194 -27.23 7.22 -21.82
N ARG A 195 -26.67 7.40 -20.62
CA ARG A 195 -25.39 8.09 -20.40
C ARG A 195 -24.18 7.17 -20.58
N LEU A 196 -24.29 5.89 -20.22
CA LEU A 196 -23.21 4.91 -20.34
C LEU A 196 -23.05 4.38 -21.77
N ALA A 197 -24.14 4.20 -22.50
CA ALA A 197 -24.14 3.67 -23.87
C ALA A 197 -23.15 4.40 -24.80
N PRO A 198 -23.15 5.74 -24.93
CA PRO A 198 -22.20 6.42 -25.81
C PRO A 198 -20.74 6.27 -25.38
N ILE A 199 -20.46 6.21 -24.07
CA ILE A 199 -19.10 6.06 -23.53
C ILE A 199 -18.58 4.64 -23.79
N LEU A 200 -19.41 3.63 -23.55
CA LEU A 200 -19.09 2.23 -23.82
C LEU A 200 -18.92 1.97 -25.32
N LEU A 201 -19.78 2.54 -26.16
CA LEU A 201 -19.67 2.44 -27.63
C LEU A 201 -18.40 3.10 -28.15
N THR A 202 -18.02 4.26 -27.59
CA THR A 202 -16.75 4.94 -27.93
C THR A 202 -15.55 4.09 -27.51
N GLY A 203 -15.58 3.48 -26.31
CA GLY A 203 -14.55 2.54 -25.86
C GLY A 203 -14.43 1.29 -26.74
N LEU A 204 -15.57 0.70 -27.15
CA LEU A 204 -15.61 -0.45 -28.05
C LEU A 204 -15.08 -0.10 -29.45
N LEU A 205 -15.45 1.07 -29.99
CA LEU A 205 -14.95 1.55 -31.28
C LEU A 205 -13.44 1.77 -31.27
N VAL A 206 -12.89 2.31 -30.17
CA VAL A 206 -11.43 2.44 -29.99
C VAL A 206 -10.76 1.07 -29.91
N PHE A 207 -11.36 0.11 -29.19
CA PHE A 207 -10.86 -1.27 -29.10
C PHE A 207 -10.87 -1.97 -30.48
N ILE A 208 -11.99 -1.90 -31.20
CA ILE A 208 -12.14 -2.45 -32.55
C ILE A 208 -11.20 -1.75 -33.54
N ALA A 209 -11.06 -0.43 -33.48
CA ALA A 209 -10.12 0.31 -34.34
C ALA A 209 -8.66 -0.06 -34.03
N GLY A 210 -8.31 -0.30 -32.77
CA GLY A 210 -7.01 -0.81 -32.35
C GLY A 210 -6.71 -2.21 -32.89
N ASP A 211 -7.69 -3.12 -32.81
CA ASP A 211 -7.58 -4.48 -33.37
C ASP A 211 -7.50 -4.48 -34.90
N ILE A 212 -8.29 -3.62 -35.57
CA ILE A 212 -8.23 -3.45 -37.03
C ILE A 212 -6.88 -2.84 -37.43
N ALA A 213 -6.38 -1.83 -36.72
CA ALA A 213 -5.06 -1.24 -36.97
C ALA A 213 -3.93 -2.26 -36.73
N GLY A 214 -4.00 -3.07 -35.68
CA GLY A 214 -3.06 -4.16 -35.41
C GLY A 214 -3.12 -5.27 -36.49
N THR A 215 -4.32 -5.57 -36.97
CA THR A 215 -4.54 -6.55 -38.06
C THR A 215 -4.03 -6.00 -39.40
N LEU A 216 -4.30 -4.73 -39.72
CA LEU A 216 -3.80 -4.06 -40.93
C LEU A 216 -2.28 -3.86 -40.89
N TYR A 217 -1.71 -3.51 -39.74
CA TYR A 217 -0.26 -3.40 -39.55
C TYR A 217 0.46 -4.75 -39.71
N SER A 218 -0.12 -5.82 -39.14
CA SER A 218 0.42 -7.19 -39.29
C SER A 218 0.21 -7.76 -40.70
N ALA A 219 -0.85 -7.36 -41.41
CA ALA A 219 -1.08 -7.68 -42.82
C ALA A 219 -0.12 -6.91 -43.73
N GLY A 220 0.15 -5.63 -43.45
CA GLY A 220 1.14 -4.80 -44.14
C GLY A 220 2.56 -5.36 -44.04
N ARG A 221 2.98 -5.82 -42.84
CA ARG A 221 4.27 -6.52 -42.67
C ARG A 221 4.36 -7.83 -43.45
N ARG A 222 3.26 -8.58 -43.57
CA ARG A 222 3.20 -9.80 -44.39
C ARG A 222 3.31 -9.50 -45.88
N ASN A 223 2.72 -8.40 -46.34
CA ASN A 223 2.83 -7.97 -47.74
C ASN A 223 4.21 -7.41 -48.09
N ILE A 224 4.83 -6.65 -47.17
CA ILE A 224 6.22 -6.17 -47.31
C ILE A 224 7.19 -7.36 -47.34
N ARG A 225 7.00 -8.39 -46.49
CA ARG A 225 7.82 -9.62 -46.55
C ARG A 225 7.61 -10.44 -47.84
N ARG A 226 6.41 -10.45 -48.42
CA ARG A 226 6.15 -11.13 -49.71
C ARG A 226 6.75 -10.38 -50.90
N GLN A 227 6.68 -9.05 -50.94
CA GLN A 227 7.32 -8.25 -51.99
C GLN A 227 8.86 -8.24 -51.86
N SER A 228 9.40 -8.25 -50.65
CA SER A 228 10.86 -8.34 -50.44
C SER A 228 11.44 -9.73 -50.75
N LEU A 229 10.63 -10.81 -50.73
CA LEU A 229 11.06 -12.12 -51.22
C LEU A 229 10.94 -12.26 -52.75
N CYS A 230 10.07 -11.49 -53.41
CA CYS A 230 9.88 -11.57 -54.86
C CYS A 230 10.88 -10.70 -55.66
N THR A 231 11.57 -9.76 -55.01
CA THR A 231 12.58 -8.88 -55.63
C THR A 231 14.04 -9.26 -55.32
N ARG A 232 14.28 -10.31 -54.52
CA ARG A 232 15.64 -10.74 -54.13
C ARG A 232 16.12 -12.06 -54.73
N THR A 233 15.32 -12.70 -55.56
CA THR A 233 15.77 -13.82 -56.40
C THR A 233 15.41 -13.50 -57.83
N GLY A 234 16.32 -12.82 -58.52
CA GLY A 234 16.36 -12.85 -59.98
C GLY A 234 16.68 -14.27 -60.42
N THR A 235 15.65 -15.11 -60.54
CA THR A 235 15.73 -16.38 -61.25
C THR A 235 14.34 -16.73 -61.77
N ALA A 236 14.34 -17.16 -63.02
CA ALA A 236 13.20 -17.31 -63.87
C ALA A 236 12.10 -18.22 -63.31
N CYS A 237 10.89 -17.86 -63.70
CA CYS A 237 9.72 -18.72 -63.81
C CYS A 237 10.10 -20.10 -64.40
N ALA A 238 9.84 -21.18 -63.66
CA ALA A 238 9.67 -22.51 -64.23
C ALA A 238 8.66 -23.29 -63.38
N ALA A 239 7.48 -23.48 -63.95
CA ALA A 239 6.42 -24.31 -63.40
C ALA A 239 6.81 -25.78 -63.47
N THR A 240 6.64 -26.53 -62.38
CA THR A 240 6.66 -27.99 -62.42
C THR A 240 5.45 -28.56 -61.68
N ARG A 241 4.54 -29.13 -62.48
CA ARG A 241 3.43 -29.98 -62.04
C ARG A 241 3.95 -31.25 -61.37
N ARG A 242 3.24 -31.72 -60.32
CA ARG A 242 2.85 -33.13 -60.02
C ARG A 242 2.12 -33.10 -58.66
N ARG A 243 0.78 -33.23 -58.60
CA ARG A 243 0.00 -34.49 -58.56
C ARG A 243 0.72 -35.62 -57.83
N THR A 244 0.28 -35.87 -56.59
CA THR A 244 -0.07 -37.22 -56.12
C THR A 244 -1.32 -37.14 -55.24
N TYR A 245 -2.25 -38.00 -55.59
CA TYR A 245 -3.51 -38.34 -54.94
C TYR A 245 -3.28 -39.77 -54.45
N ASP A 246 -3.55 -40.11 -53.20
CA ASP A 246 -4.43 -41.27 -52.92
C ASP A 246 -4.94 -41.33 -51.47
N HIS A 247 -6.15 -41.87 -51.39
CA HIS A 247 -7.09 -42.11 -50.32
C HIS A 247 -6.59 -42.96 -49.14
N ARG A 248 -7.22 -42.73 -47.97
CA ARG A 248 -8.04 -43.76 -47.31
C ARG A 248 -9.04 -43.15 -46.31
N THR A 249 -10.30 -43.36 -46.66
CA THR A 249 -11.52 -43.27 -45.84
C THR A 249 -11.54 -44.35 -44.77
N THR A 250 -12.02 -44.02 -43.56
CA THR A 250 -12.90 -44.93 -42.81
C THR A 250 -13.81 -44.18 -41.84
N THR A 251 -15.03 -44.67 -41.83
CA THR A 251 -16.29 -44.15 -41.32
C THR A 251 -16.53 -44.44 -39.84
N ARG A 252 -17.39 -43.61 -39.27
CA ARG A 252 -18.09 -43.73 -37.99
C ARG A 252 -19.16 -44.84 -38.06
N THR A 253 -19.26 -45.71 -37.05
CA THR A 253 -20.46 -46.53 -36.77
C THR A 253 -20.77 -46.61 -35.28
N LYS A 254 -22.08 -46.59 -34.98
CA LYS A 254 -22.78 -46.73 -33.69
C LYS A 254 -22.91 -48.20 -33.24
N GLY A 255 -23.30 -48.39 -31.97
CA GLY A 255 -24.02 -49.56 -31.41
C GLY A 255 -23.10 -50.54 -30.67
N TYR A 256 -23.36 -50.99 -29.45
CA TYR A 256 -24.62 -51.31 -28.76
C TYR A 256 -24.64 -50.83 -27.31
#